data_AF-F8JUR9-F1
#
_entry.id   AF-F8JUR9-F1
#
_cell.length_a   1.000
_cell.length_b   1.000
_cell.length_c   1.000
_cell.angle_alpha   90.00
_cell.angle_beta   90.00
_cell.angle_gamma   90.00
#
_symmetry.space_group_name_H-M   'P 1'
#
loop_
_entity.id
_entity.type
_entity.pdbx_description
1 polymer ?
#
loop_
_entity_poly.entity_id
_entity_poly.type
_entity_poly.pdbx_seq_one_letter_code
_entity_poly.pdbx_strand_id
1 'polypeptide(L)'
;MATKERARHWRHRALPDVDLLRARYVAKTFSRHTHEGFVIAAITEGVEAFHHRGTVERAFPGWLALVNPDTPHTGFAGTPAGWAYQVLYPGQETVAGIAAEISTARGATGFAVPVAADPYATRLVVQVHQAAEADNALAADTLLRLTVAHVLRRHGGPLPSRTPAGAGARTARRARDLLAARMAAPPSLEQLAAELDTRPFALLRAFRAAYGMPPHAWLTDARVRRARALLDAGVPPARAATEVGFTDQPHLNRHFTRIIGVPPGAYQRERRDARISRPGGDQETPTAAAPRRNVQDGRPAPA
;
A
#
# COMPACT_ATOMS: atom_id res chain seq x y z
N MET A 1 15.98 -29.86 -4.11
CA MET A 1 16.13 -28.82 -3.07
C MET A 1 14.87 -27.98 -3.03
N ALA A 2 14.18 -27.90 -1.89
CA ALA A 2 13.00 -27.06 -1.76
C ALA A 2 13.40 -25.61 -2.05
N THR A 3 12.83 -24.99 -3.09
CA THR A 3 13.14 -23.60 -3.44
C THR A 3 12.62 -22.71 -2.32
N LYS A 4 13.54 -22.12 -1.55
CA LYS A 4 13.22 -21.26 -0.39
C LYS A 4 12.34 -20.08 -0.84
N GLU A 5 11.22 -19.88 -0.14
CA GLU A 5 10.42 -18.67 -0.31
C GLU A 5 11.26 -17.44 0.05
N ARG A 6 11.15 -16.39 -0.75
CA ARG A 6 11.85 -15.13 -0.54
C ARG A 6 10.94 -13.97 -0.88
N ALA A 7 11.00 -12.91 -0.10
CA ALA A 7 10.24 -11.69 -0.36
C ALA A 7 11.01 -10.50 0.18
N ARG A 8 11.08 -9.43 -0.62
CA ARG A 8 11.64 -8.15 -0.25
C ARG A 8 10.63 -7.07 -0.60
N HIS A 9 10.25 -6.26 0.38
CA HIS A 9 9.33 -5.14 0.19
C HIS A 9 10.05 -3.85 0.58
N TRP A 10 10.21 -2.91 -0.35
CA TRP A 10 10.99 -1.69 -0.13
C TRP A 10 10.38 -0.50 -0.86
N ARG A 11 11.01 0.66 -0.70
CA ARG A 11 10.70 1.88 -1.45
C ARG A 11 11.99 2.50 -1.92
N HIS A 12 12.01 2.93 -3.17
CA HIS A 12 13.13 3.66 -3.71
C HIS A 12 12.95 5.16 -3.41
N ARG A 13 14.02 5.87 -3.06
CA ARG A 13 13.97 7.29 -2.69
C ARG A 13 13.43 8.19 -3.81
N ALA A 14 13.73 7.85 -5.05
CA ALA A 14 13.22 8.58 -6.23
C ALA A 14 11.74 8.29 -6.53
N LEU A 15 11.15 7.28 -5.88
CA LEU A 15 9.76 6.85 -6.07
C LEU A 15 9.00 6.91 -4.73
N PRO A 16 8.82 8.09 -4.12
CA PRO A 16 8.36 8.21 -2.73
C PRO A 16 6.92 7.72 -2.46
N ASP A 17 6.09 7.64 -3.50
CA ASP A 17 4.71 7.15 -3.49
C ASP A 17 4.57 5.78 -4.19
N VAL A 18 5.67 5.04 -4.39
CA VAL A 18 5.64 3.69 -4.98
C VAL A 18 6.40 2.71 -4.13
N ASP A 19 5.68 1.70 -3.64
CA ASP A 19 6.31 0.54 -3.03
C ASP A 19 6.61 -0.56 -4.04
N LEU A 20 7.70 -1.28 -3.78
CA LEU A 20 8.21 -2.35 -4.62
C LEU A 20 8.19 -3.65 -3.82
N LEU A 21 7.69 -4.73 -4.41
CA LEU A 21 7.79 -6.08 -3.86
C LEU A 21 8.36 -7.02 -4.90
N ARG A 22 9.44 -7.70 -4.55
CA ARG A 22 9.97 -8.84 -5.30
C ARG A 22 9.84 -10.08 -4.45
N ALA A 23 9.16 -11.10 -4.97
CA ALA A 23 9.00 -12.33 -4.20
C ALA A 23 8.97 -13.58 -5.08
N ARG A 24 9.27 -14.71 -4.42
CA ARG A 24 8.97 -16.06 -4.86
C ARG A 24 8.27 -16.78 -3.71
N TYR A 25 7.10 -17.32 -3.99
CA TYR A 25 6.26 -18.02 -3.03
C TYR A 25 5.87 -19.39 -3.55
N VAL A 26 5.68 -20.35 -2.63
CA VAL A 26 5.27 -21.73 -2.93
C VAL A 26 4.03 -22.10 -2.11
N ALA A 27 4.09 -21.92 -0.79
CA ALA A 27 3.01 -22.25 0.15
C ALA A 27 2.24 -21.01 0.63
N LYS A 28 2.73 -19.81 0.30
CA LYS A 28 2.10 -18.55 0.67
C LYS A 28 0.66 -18.45 0.16
N THR A 29 -0.23 -18.09 1.08
CA THR A 29 -1.56 -17.57 0.77
C THR A 29 -1.73 -16.19 1.43
N PHE A 30 -2.04 -15.19 0.62
CA PHE A 30 -2.45 -13.88 1.07
C PHE A 30 -3.90 -13.92 1.53
N SER A 31 -4.14 -13.47 2.76
CA SER A 31 -5.50 -13.31 3.28
C SER A 31 -6.24 -12.24 2.48
N ARG A 32 -7.58 -12.25 2.51
CA ARG A 32 -8.37 -11.24 1.82
C ARG A 32 -8.03 -9.84 2.36
N HIS A 33 -7.60 -8.96 1.47
CA HIS A 33 -7.10 -7.62 1.83
C HIS A 33 -7.33 -6.61 0.71
N THR A 34 -6.99 -5.35 0.99
CA THR A 34 -7.02 -4.23 0.03
C THR A 34 -5.71 -3.47 0.02
N HIS A 35 -5.50 -2.65 -1.00
CA HIS A 35 -4.43 -1.66 -1.06
C HIS A 35 -5.02 -0.26 -1.24
N GLU A 36 -4.39 0.74 -0.63
CA GLU A 36 -4.75 2.15 -0.81
C GLU A 36 -4.31 2.69 -2.17
N GLY A 37 -3.25 2.11 -2.74
CA GLY A 37 -2.79 2.36 -4.10
C GLY A 37 -3.18 1.26 -5.09
N PHE A 38 -2.69 1.39 -6.30
CA PHE A 38 -2.83 0.38 -7.35
C PHE A 38 -1.85 -0.77 -7.14
N VAL A 39 -2.13 -1.92 -7.75
CA VAL A 39 -1.20 -3.05 -7.85
C VAL A 39 -0.93 -3.34 -9.32
N ILE A 40 0.34 -3.33 -9.71
CA ILE A 40 0.81 -3.78 -11.03
C ILE A 40 1.85 -4.88 -10.78
N ALA A 41 1.41 -6.14 -10.81
CA ALA A 41 2.25 -7.30 -10.54
C ALA A 41 2.64 -8.01 -11.83
N ALA A 42 3.92 -7.99 -12.16
CA ALA A 42 4.51 -8.73 -13.27
C ALA A 42 4.86 -10.16 -12.85
N ILE A 43 4.20 -11.16 -13.44
CA ILE A 43 4.49 -12.57 -13.18
C ILE A 43 5.70 -12.98 -14.03
N THR A 44 6.76 -13.43 -13.36
CA THR A 44 8.01 -13.82 -14.03
C THR A 44 8.18 -15.33 -14.10
N GLU A 45 7.63 -16.07 -13.14
CA GLU A 45 7.68 -17.53 -13.09
C GLU A 45 6.40 -18.09 -12.43
N GLY A 46 6.02 -19.32 -12.80
CA GLY A 46 4.89 -20.02 -12.19
C GLY A 46 3.54 -19.35 -12.46
N VAL A 47 2.56 -19.58 -11.60
CA VAL A 47 1.20 -19.03 -11.77
C VAL A 47 0.72 -18.43 -10.47
N GLU A 48 0.38 -17.14 -10.49
CA GLU A 48 -0.39 -16.53 -9.41
C GLU A 48 -1.87 -16.78 -9.67
N ALA A 49 -2.59 -17.18 -8.63
CA ALA A 49 -4.05 -17.23 -8.63
C ALA A 49 -4.59 -16.35 -7.49
N PHE A 50 -5.71 -15.67 -7.72
CA PHE A 50 -6.31 -14.81 -6.71
C PHE A 50 -7.82 -14.70 -6.85
N HIS A 51 -8.52 -14.61 -5.73
CA HIS A 51 -9.93 -14.27 -5.74
C HIS A 51 -10.09 -12.77 -6.00
N HIS A 52 -10.86 -12.40 -7.00
CA HIS A 52 -11.18 -11.01 -7.33
C HIS A 52 -12.64 -10.93 -7.78
N ARG A 53 -13.44 -10.04 -7.16
CA ARG A 53 -14.86 -9.82 -7.51
C ARG A 53 -15.74 -11.10 -7.63
N GLY A 54 -15.39 -12.15 -6.90
CA GLY A 54 -16.16 -13.41 -6.86
C GLY A 54 -15.64 -14.50 -7.81
N THR A 55 -14.73 -14.17 -8.73
CA THR A 55 -14.03 -15.12 -9.60
C THR A 55 -12.65 -15.45 -9.03
N VAL A 56 -12.04 -16.52 -9.55
CA VAL A 56 -10.62 -16.81 -9.36
C VAL A 56 -9.91 -16.46 -10.66
N GLU A 57 -9.04 -15.47 -10.60
CA GLU A 57 -8.20 -15.04 -11.71
C GLU A 57 -6.87 -15.78 -11.66
N ARG A 58 -6.23 -15.95 -12.82
CA ARG A 58 -4.91 -16.58 -12.96
C ARG A 58 -4.01 -15.76 -13.88
N ALA A 59 -2.82 -15.45 -13.40
CA ALA A 59 -1.79 -14.74 -14.17
C ALA A 59 -0.57 -15.64 -14.36
N PHE A 60 -0.10 -15.71 -15.61
CA PHE A 60 0.97 -16.59 -16.09
C PHE A 60 2.26 -15.78 -16.34
N PRO A 61 3.42 -16.42 -16.57
CA PRO A 61 4.64 -15.70 -16.89
C PRO A 61 4.45 -14.82 -18.14
N GLY A 62 4.88 -13.56 -18.07
CA GLY A 62 4.62 -12.57 -19.13
C GLY A 62 3.26 -11.86 -19.03
N TRP A 63 2.50 -12.10 -17.96
CA TRP A 63 1.23 -11.45 -17.69
C TRP A 63 1.34 -10.50 -16.49
N LEU A 64 0.41 -9.57 -16.44
CA LEU A 64 0.17 -8.71 -15.30
C LEU A 64 -1.02 -9.23 -14.48
N ALA A 65 -0.90 -9.16 -13.15
CA ALA A 65 -2.04 -9.08 -12.25
C ALA A 65 -2.24 -7.61 -11.82
N LEU A 66 -3.47 -7.13 -11.96
CA LEU A 66 -3.85 -5.73 -11.85
C LEU A 66 -4.94 -5.57 -10.80
N VAL A 67 -4.72 -4.71 -9.81
CA VAL A 67 -5.71 -4.44 -8.76
C VAL A 67 -5.87 -2.95 -8.57
N ASN A 68 -7.12 -2.48 -8.60
CA ASN A 68 -7.48 -1.11 -8.30
C ASN A 68 -7.45 -0.83 -6.79
N PRO A 69 -7.29 0.44 -6.37
CA PRO A 69 -7.43 0.84 -4.98
C PRO A 69 -8.72 0.30 -4.34
N ASP A 70 -8.64 0.01 -3.04
CA ASP A 70 -9.75 -0.45 -2.20
C ASP A 70 -10.50 -1.66 -2.78
N THR A 71 -9.79 -2.49 -3.55
CA THR A 71 -10.37 -3.69 -4.17
C THR A 71 -10.00 -4.96 -3.40
N PRO A 72 -10.97 -5.62 -2.75
CA PRO A 72 -10.74 -6.87 -2.04
C PRO A 72 -10.24 -7.97 -2.97
N HIS A 73 -9.09 -8.53 -2.62
CA HIS A 73 -8.52 -9.67 -3.33
C HIS A 73 -7.69 -10.54 -2.39
N THR A 74 -7.23 -11.69 -2.90
CA THR A 74 -6.31 -12.61 -2.21
C THR A 74 -5.07 -12.82 -3.09
N GLY A 75 -4.26 -13.83 -2.79
CA GLY A 75 -3.18 -14.29 -3.67
C GLY A 75 -2.68 -15.65 -3.18
N PHE A 76 -2.50 -16.60 -4.08
CA PHE A 76 -2.03 -17.96 -3.75
C PHE A 76 -1.42 -18.61 -4.98
N ALA A 77 -0.69 -19.71 -4.76
CA ALA A 77 -0.07 -20.44 -5.85
C ALA A 77 -1.13 -21.11 -6.74
N GLY A 78 -1.09 -20.84 -8.04
CA GLY A 78 -1.94 -21.48 -9.03
C GLY A 78 -1.52 -22.91 -9.37
N THR A 79 -0.29 -23.29 -9.03
CA THR A 79 0.30 -24.64 -9.21
C THR A 79 1.20 -24.99 -8.02
N PRO A 80 1.54 -26.29 -7.79
CA PRO A 80 2.43 -26.69 -6.70
C PRO A 80 3.85 -26.11 -6.77
N ALA A 81 4.29 -25.64 -7.95
CA ALA A 81 5.61 -25.04 -8.15
C ALA A 81 5.71 -23.61 -7.60
N GLY A 82 4.58 -23.00 -7.20
CA GLY A 82 4.53 -21.63 -6.73
C GLY A 82 4.53 -20.60 -7.85
N TRP A 83 4.91 -19.36 -7.51
CA TRP A 83 5.08 -18.27 -8.46
C TRP A 83 6.18 -17.30 -8.01
N ALA A 84 6.74 -16.56 -8.96
CA ALA A 84 7.60 -15.43 -8.70
C ALA A 84 7.09 -14.21 -9.46
N TYR A 85 7.18 -13.05 -8.80
CA TYR A 85 6.71 -11.80 -9.36
C TYR A 85 7.54 -10.59 -8.91
N GLN A 86 7.26 -9.48 -9.58
CA GLN A 86 7.73 -8.16 -9.23
C GLN A 86 6.53 -7.22 -9.28
N VAL A 87 6.29 -6.49 -8.19
CA VAL A 87 5.06 -5.72 -7.99
C VAL A 87 5.39 -4.26 -7.77
N LEU A 88 4.73 -3.39 -8.52
CA LEU A 88 4.67 -1.96 -8.26
C LEU A 88 3.36 -1.66 -7.52
N TYR A 89 3.47 -0.89 -6.43
CA TYR A 89 2.32 -0.36 -5.70
C TYR A 89 2.29 1.16 -5.77
N PRO A 90 1.98 1.76 -6.94
CA PRO A 90 1.91 3.21 -7.04
C PRO A 90 0.67 3.75 -6.31
N GLY A 91 0.85 4.82 -5.54
CA GLY A 91 -0.24 5.54 -4.91
C GLY A 91 -1.16 6.20 -5.93
N GLN A 92 -2.33 6.61 -5.44
CA GLN A 92 -3.37 7.19 -6.31
C GLN A 92 -2.92 8.51 -6.93
N GLU A 93 -2.14 9.32 -6.21
CA GLU A 93 -1.61 10.60 -6.69
C GLU A 93 -0.63 10.39 -7.86
N THR A 94 0.29 9.44 -7.73
CA THR A 94 1.23 9.09 -8.82
C THR A 94 0.48 8.67 -10.09
N VAL A 95 -0.51 7.79 -9.96
CA VAL A 95 -1.29 7.31 -11.12
C VAL A 95 -2.15 8.42 -11.71
N ALA A 96 -2.77 9.26 -10.88
CA ALA A 96 -3.58 10.40 -11.33
C ALA A 96 -2.74 11.44 -12.07
N GLY A 97 -1.53 11.75 -11.58
CA GLY A 97 -0.61 12.69 -12.24
C GLY A 97 -0.20 12.19 -13.63
N ILE A 98 0.19 10.92 -13.74
CA ILE A 98 0.55 10.32 -15.04
C ILE A 98 -0.67 10.25 -15.97
N ALA A 99 -1.85 9.91 -15.45
CA ALA A 99 -3.08 9.86 -16.24
C ALA A 99 -3.43 11.24 -16.85
N ALA A 100 -3.23 12.32 -16.08
CA ALA A 100 -3.50 13.69 -16.53
C ALA A 100 -2.55 14.15 -17.65
N GLU A 101 -1.31 13.65 -17.69
CA GLU A 101 -0.34 13.95 -18.76
C GLU A 101 -0.67 13.25 -20.09
N ILE A 102 -1.32 12.09 -20.04
CA ILE A 102 -1.48 11.22 -21.22
C ILE A 102 -2.92 11.11 -21.75
N SER A 103 -3.91 11.62 -21.00
CA SER A 103 -5.33 11.49 -21.33
C SER A 103 -6.06 12.81 -21.17
N THR A 104 -6.96 13.11 -22.10
CA THR A 104 -7.92 14.21 -21.98
C THR A 104 -9.21 13.79 -21.27
N ALA A 105 -9.36 12.49 -20.98
CA ALA A 105 -10.56 11.96 -20.34
C ALA A 105 -10.69 12.48 -18.90
N ARG A 106 -11.87 13.02 -18.58
CA ARG A 106 -12.19 13.50 -17.24
C ARG A 106 -12.69 12.33 -16.38
N GLY A 107 -12.15 12.19 -15.18
CA GLY A 107 -12.59 11.20 -14.19
C GLY A 107 -11.44 10.35 -13.64
N ALA A 108 -11.72 9.60 -12.57
CA ALA A 108 -10.75 8.66 -12.00
C ALA A 108 -10.54 7.48 -12.95
N THR A 109 -9.27 7.20 -13.29
CA THR A 109 -8.88 6.09 -14.17
C THR A 109 -8.36 4.93 -13.33
N GLY A 110 -8.77 3.72 -13.67
CA GLY A 110 -8.20 2.49 -13.11
C GLY A 110 -8.07 1.39 -14.14
N PHE A 111 -7.78 0.17 -13.70
CA PHE A 111 -7.67 -1.00 -14.57
C PHE A 111 -9.05 -1.58 -14.88
N ALA A 112 -9.32 -1.82 -16.17
CA ALA A 112 -10.54 -2.43 -16.66
C ALA A 112 -10.56 -3.95 -16.48
N VAL A 113 -9.39 -4.59 -16.46
CA VAL A 113 -9.23 -6.04 -16.30
C VAL A 113 -8.32 -6.38 -15.11
N PRO A 114 -8.54 -7.51 -14.42
CA PRO A 114 -7.70 -7.92 -13.30
C PRO A 114 -6.45 -8.68 -13.73
N VAL A 115 -6.42 -9.23 -14.94
CA VAL A 115 -5.26 -9.91 -15.53
C VAL A 115 -5.09 -9.50 -16.98
N ALA A 116 -3.85 -9.37 -17.43
CA ALA A 116 -3.55 -8.98 -18.81
C ALA A 116 -2.31 -9.71 -19.35
N ALA A 117 -2.44 -10.35 -20.50
CA ALA A 117 -1.29 -10.85 -21.25
C ALA A 117 -0.54 -9.68 -21.89
N ASP A 118 0.50 -9.19 -21.22
CA ASP A 118 1.30 -8.05 -21.66
C ASP A 118 2.79 -8.26 -21.35
N PRO A 119 3.51 -9.01 -22.20
CA PRO A 119 4.93 -9.27 -22.00
C PRO A 119 5.78 -8.01 -22.04
N TYR A 120 5.34 -6.96 -22.74
CA TYR A 120 6.04 -5.69 -22.81
C TYR A 120 5.98 -4.96 -21.47
N ALA A 121 4.78 -4.76 -20.93
CA ALA A 121 4.59 -4.13 -19.63
C ALA A 121 5.24 -4.95 -18.50
N THR A 122 5.21 -6.28 -18.60
CA THR A 122 5.92 -7.18 -17.67
C THR A 122 7.41 -6.88 -17.65
N ARG A 123 8.05 -6.72 -18.83
CA ARG A 123 9.46 -6.33 -18.91
C ARG A 123 9.71 -4.94 -18.33
N LEU A 124 8.83 -3.97 -18.57
CA LEU A 124 8.98 -2.63 -17.99
C LEU A 124 8.97 -2.67 -16.45
N VAL A 125 8.05 -3.43 -15.83
CA VAL A 125 8.03 -3.61 -14.36
C VAL A 125 9.33 -4.23 -13.85
N VAL A 126 9.89 -5.21 -14.57
CA VAL A 126 11.19 -5.82 -14.24
C VAL A 126 12.30 -4.78 -14.32
N GLN A 127 12.30 -3.94 -15.36
CA GLN A 127 13.28 -2.89 -15.57
C GLN A 127 13.18 -1.77 -14.52
N VAL A 128 11.97 -1.41 -14.06
CA VAL A 128 11.79 -0.48 -12.92
C VAL A 128 12.50 -1.01 -11.68
N HIS A 129 12.32 -2.30 -11.38
CA HIS A 129 12.99 -2.94 -10.25
C HIS A 129 14.50 -2.96 -10.41
N GLN A 130 15.02 -3.31 -11.60
CA GLN A 130 16.45 -3.33 -11.89
C GLN A 130 17.07 -1.93 -11.72
N ALA A 131 16.42 -0.90 -12.26
CA ALA A 131 16.88 0.48 -12.13
C ALA A 131 16.88 0.96 -10.68
N ALA A 132 15.84 0.61 -9.91
CA ALA A 132 15.76 0.92 -8.49
C ALA A 132 16.79 0.14 -7.64
N GLU A 133 17.07 -1.12 -7.97
CA GLU A 133 18.11 -1.93 -7.31
C GLU A 133 19.52 -1.38 -7.61
N ALA A 134 19.73 -0.81 -8.80
CA ALA A 134 20.97 -0.15 -9.21
C ALA A 134 21.09 1.32 -8.74
N ASP A 135 20.14 1.81 -7.95
CA ASP A 135 20.04 3.22 -7.51
C ASP A 135 20.09 4.25 -8.67
N ASN A 136 19.66 3.84 -9.87
CA ASN A 136 19.53 4.71 -11.03
C ASN A 136 18.17 5.42 -10.97
N ALA A 137 18.13 6.52 -10.22
CA ALA A 137 16.92 7.29 -9.95
C ALA A 137 16.18 7.74 -11.23
N LEU A 138 16.91 8.27 -12.22
CA LEU A 138 16.33 8.76 -13.46
C LEU A 138 15.68 7.63 -14.26
N ALA A 139 16.38 6.50 -14.39
CA ALA A 139 15.83 5.34 -15.10
C ALA A 139 14.62 4.76 -14.36
N ALA A 140 14.66 4.66 -13.04
CA ALA A 140 13.57 4.13 -12.24
C ALA A 140 12.28 4.97 -12.39
N ASP A 141 12.37 6.30 -12.28
CA ASP A 141 11.22 7.21 -12.48
C ASP A 141 10.72 7.18 -13.92
N THR A 142 11.62 7.27 -14.89
CA THR A 142 11.27 7.22 -16.32
C THR A 142 10.51 5.94 -16.66
N LEU A 143 11.04 4.78 -16.25
CA LEU A 143 10.43 3.48 -16.52
C LEU A 143 9.11 3.31 -15.78
N LEU A 144 8.97 3.84 -14.55
CA LEU A 144 7.71 3.82 -13.82
C LEU A 144 6.63 4.59 -14.61
N ARG A 145 6.94 5.82 -15.05
CA ARG A 145 6.02 6.65 -15.82
C ARG A 145 5.59 5.96 -17.11
N LEU A 146 6.54 5.40 -17.86
CA LEU A 146 6.27 4.63 -19.07
C LEU A 146 5.41 3.39 -18.79
N THR A 147 5.68 2.67 -17.69
CA THR A 147 4.92 1.49 -17.29
C THR A 147 3.46 1.85 -16.99
N VAL A 148 3.24 2.83 -16.10
CA VAL A 148 1.90 3.25 -15.71
C VAL A 148 1.14 3.80 -16.91
N ALA A 149 1.76 4.65 -17.73
CA ALA A 149 1.13 5.21 -18.91
C ALA A 149 0.72 4.12 -19.92
N HIS A 150 1.60 3.14 -20.17
CA HIS A 150 1.29 2.01 -21.06
C HIS A 150 0.13 1.17 -20.52
N VAL A 151 0.18 0.80 -19.24
CA VAL A 151 -0.87 -0.02 -18.61
C VAL A 151 -2.22 0.71 -18.62
N LEU A 152 -2.24 2.02 -18.32
CA LEU A 152 -3.47 2.81 -18.37
C LEU A 152 -4.03 2.94 -19.80
N ARG A 153 -3.16 3.16 -20.81
CA ARG A 153 -3.63 3.27 -22.21
C ARG A 153 -4.21 1.96 -22.73
N ARG A 154 -3.62 0.83 -22.36
CA ARG A 154 -3.97 -0.47 -22.94
C ARG A 154 -5.02 -1.24 -22.14
N HIS A 155 -4.97 -1.13 -20.82
CA HIS A 155 -5.81 -1.90 -19.89
C HIS A 155 -6.60 -1.01 -18.95
N GLY A 156 -6.53 0.31 -19.12
CA GLY A 156 -7.25 1.26 -18.30
C GLY A 156 -8.69 1.49 -18.75
N GLY A 157 -9.48 2.02 -17.84
CA GLY A 157 -10.85 2.42 -18.03
C GLY A 157 -11.35 3.25 -16.84
N PRO A 158 -12.64 3.59 -16.80
CA PRO A 158 -13.23 4.28 -15.66
C PRO A 158 -13.01 3.48 -14.38
N LEU A 159 -12.50 4.14 -13.33
CA LEU A 159 -12.36 3.50 -12.03
C LEU A 159 -13.76 3.09 -11.54
N PRO A 160 -14.00 1.81 -11.21
CA PRO A 160 -15.34 1.36 -10.86
C PRO A 160 -15.83 2.05 -9.59
N SER A 161 -16.93 2.81 -9.70
CA SER A 161 -17.59 3.44 -8.55
C SER A 161 -18.17 2.35 -7.65
N ARG A 162 -17.69 2.27 -6.41
CA ARG A 162 -18.19 1.34 -5.38
C ARG A 162 -19.09 2.05 -4.38
N THR A 163 -19.95 2.95 -4.84
CA THR A 163 -20.95 3.55 -3.96
C THR A 163 -22.23 2.73 -4.07
N PRO A 164 -22.45 1.69 -3.24
CA PRO A 164 -23.77 1.10 -3.18
C PRO A 164 -24.76 2.21 -2.80
N ALA A 165 -25.89 2.27 -3.49
CA ALA A 165 -26.94 3.22 -3.21
C ALA A 165 -27.92 2.63 -2.18
N GLY A 166 -28.55 3.49 -1.38
CA GLY A 166 -29.64 3.11 -0.46
C GLY A 166 -29.24 2.93 1.02
N ALA A 167 -30.20 2.48 1.83
CA ALA A 167 -30.07 2.41 3.28
C ALA A 167 -28.94 1.46 3.75
N GLY A 168 -28.83 0.27 3.14
CA GLY A 168 -27.78 -0.70 3.49
C GLY A 168 -26.36 -0.16 3.28
N ALA A 169 -26.14 0.67 2.24
CA ALA A 169 -24.87 1.32 2.00
C ALA A 169 -24.49 2.33 3.08
N ARG A 170 -25.47 3.12 3.54
CA ARG A 170 -25.26 4.06 4.65
C ARG A 170 -24.94 3.31 5.94
N THR A 171 -25.65 2.23 6.23
CA THR A 171 -25.38 1.36 7.39
C THR A 171 -23.98 0.76 7.33
N ALA A 172 -23.57 0.22 6.17
CA ALA A 172 -22.22 -0.31 5.98
C ALA A 172 -21.14 0.75 6.19
N ARG A 173 -21.33 1.96 5.65
CA ARG A 173 -20.40 3.09 5.85
C ARG A 173 -20.28 3.49 7.31
N ARG A 174 -21.41 3.66 8.01
CA ARG A 174 -21.39 3.98 9.45
C ARG A 174 -20.71 2.88 10.27
N ALA A 175 -20.94 1.61 9.94
CA ALA A 175 -20.26 0.49 10.58
C ALA A 175 -18.75 0.54 10.37
N ARG A 176 -18.31 0.82 9.13
CA ARG A 176 -16.88 1.00 8.80
C ARG A 176 -16.27 2.12 9.64
N ASP A 177 -16.94 3.27 9.72
CA ASP A 177 -16.44 4.45 10.44
C ASP A 177 -16.32 4.19 11.94
N LEU A 178 -17.31 3.52 12.54
CA LEU A 178 -17.27 3.08 13.94
C LEU A 178 -16.11 2.10 14.20
N LEU A 179 -15.93 1.11 13.32
CA LEU A 179 -14.83 0.15 13.43
C LEU A 179 -13.46 0.80 13.26
N ALA A 180 -13.33 1.79 12.37
CA ALA A 180 -12.11 2.56 12.20
C ALA A 180 -11.78 3.38 13.46
N ALA A 181 -12.77 4.09 13.99
CA ALA A 181 -12.61 4.95 15.17
C ALA A 181 -12.31 4.14 16.44
N ARG A 182 -12.89 2.94 16.57
CA ARG A 182 -12.74 2.06 17.73
C ARG A 182 -11.89 0.83 17.42
N MET A 183 -10.89 0.95 16.53
CA MET A 183 -10.14 -0.22 16.06
C MET A 183 -9.41 -0.97 17.16
N ALA A 184 -8.98 -0.30 18.24
CA ALA A 184 -8.29 -0.94 19.36
C ALA A 184 -9.22 -1.83 20.20
N ALA A 185 -10.47 -1.38 20.37
CA ALA A 185 -11.50 -2.03 21.16
C ALA A 185 -12.85 -1.99 20.39
N PRO A 186 -13.00 -2.82 19.34
CA PRO A 186 -14.18 -2.78 18.50
C PRO A 186 -15.41 -3.36 19.24
N PRO A 187 -16.63 -2.87 18.97
CA PRO A 187 -17.85 -3.48 19.49
C PRO A 187 -18.05 -4.90 18.94
N SER A 188 -18.84 -5.72 19.64
CA SER A 188 -19.35 -6.98 19.09
C SER A 188 -20.26 -6.72 17.88
N LEU A 189 -20.56 -7.76 17.10
CA LEU A 189 -21.47 -7.62 15.97
C LEU A 189 -22.88 -7.18 16.42
N GLU A 190 -23.35 -7.70 17.55
CA GLU A 190 -24.64 -7.38 18.16
C GLU A 190 -24.69 -5.92 18.61
N GLN A 191 -23.64 -5.46 19.30
CA GLN A 191 -23.50 -4.07 19.74
C GLN A 191 -23.46 -3.12 18.54
N LEU A 192 -22.66 -3.45 17.52
CA LEU A 192 -22.54 -2.64 16.30
C LEU A 192 -23.87 -2.60 15.54
N ALA A 193 -24.61 -3.71 15.49
CA ALA A 193 -25.91 -3.77 14.85
C ALA A 193 -26.96 -2.96 15.63
N ALA A 194 -26.96 -3.03 16.96
CA ALA A 194 -27.85 -2.25 17.82
C ALA A 194 -27.59 -0.73 17.69
N GLU A 195 -26.32 -0.29 17.73
CA GLU A 195 -25.94 1.13 17.59
C GLU A 195 -26.34 1.71 16.21
N LEU A 196 -26.51 0.85 15.20
CA LEU A 196 -26.88 1.21 13.84
C LEU A 196 -28.35 0.92 13.50
N ASP A 197 -29.16 0.53 14.49
CA ASP A 197 -30.57 0.17 14.33
C ASP A 197 -30.81 -0.86 13.20
N THR A 198 -30.03 -1.95 13.23
CA THR A 198 -30.10 -3.04 12.25
C THR A 198 -29.96 -4.40 12.92
N ARG A 199 -30.26 -5.47 12.17
CA ARG A 199 -30.01 -6.85 12.60
C ARG A 199 -28.58 -7.30 12.22
N PRO A 200 -27.91 -8.15 13.01
CA PRO A 200 -26.56 -8.65 12.72
C PRO A 200 -26.38 -9.20 11.30
N PHE A 201 -27.25 -10.10 10.85
CA PHE A 201 -27.17 -10.66 9.50
C PHE A 201 -27.42 -9.63 8.39
N ALA A 202 -28.30 -8.65 8.62
CA ALA A 202 -28.53 -7.57 7.67
C ALA A 202 -27.28 -6.68 7.55
N LEU A 203 -26.61 -6.39 8.67
CA LEU A 203 -25.34 -5.66 8.70
C LEU A 203 -24.24 -6.43 7.96
N LEU A 204 -24.08 -7.73 8.22
CA LEU A 204 -23.08 -8.56 7.53
C LEU A 204 -23.27 -8.55 6.01
N ARG A 205 -24.51 -8.69 5.54
CA ARG A 205 -24.83 -8.64 4.10
C ARG A 205 -24.55 -7.27 3.50
N ALA A 206 -25.01 -6.21 4.15
CA ALA A 206 -24.79 -4.84 3.70
C ALA A 206 -23.30 -4.50 3.63
N PHE A 207 -22.52 -4.90 4.66
CA PHE A 207 -21.08 -4.66 4.71
C PHE A 207 -20.33 -5.43 3.62
N ARG A 208 -20.65 -6.72 3.42
CA ARG A 208 -20.05 -7.53 2.36
C ARG A 208 -20.41 -7.00 0.97
N ALA A 209 -21.64 -6.53 0.77
CA ALA A 209 -22.05 -5.93 -0.50
C ALA A 209 -21.26 -4.64 -0.79
N ALA A 210 -21.03 -3.80 0.22
CA ALA A 210 -20.30 -2.55 0.05
C ALA A 210 -18.79 -2.73 -0.09
N TYR A 211 -18.19 -3.56 0.76
CA TYR A 211 -16.73 -3.66 0.91
C TYR A 211 -16.14 -4.99 0.45
N GLY A 212 -16.95 -5.90 -0.11
CA GLY A 212 -16.52 -7.18 -0.65
C GLY A 212 -15.95 -8.18 0.37
N MET A 213 -16.03 -7.88 1.67
CA MET A 213 -15.54 -8.72 2.76
C MET A 213 -16.36 -8.47 4.05
N PRO A 214 -16.37 -9.40 5.02
CA PRO A 214 -17.08 -9.20 6.28
C PRO A 214 -16.37 -8.18 7.20
N PRO A 215 -17.08 -7.59 8.18
CA PRO A 215 -16.54 -6.55 9.06
C PRO A 215 -15.23 -6.91 9.77
N HIS A 216 -15.09 -8.14 10.28
CA HIS A 216 -13.88 -8.57 11.00
C HIS A 216 -12.64 -8.65 10.09
N ALA A 217 -12.82 -9.09 8.84
CA ALA A 217 -11.74 -9.16 7.85
C ALA A 217 -11.33 -7.74 7.45
N TRP A 218 -12.32 -6.86 7.25
CA TRP A 218 -12.07 -5.45 6.97
C TRP A 218 -11.33 -4.75 8.10
N LEU A 219 -11.72 -4.97 9.36
CA LEU A 219 -11.03 -4.41 10.51
C LEU A 219 -9.58 -4.90 10.59
N THR A 220 -9.35 -6.19 10.35
CA THR A 220 -7.99 -6.76 10.35
C THR A 220 -7.10 -6.11 9.27
N ASP A 221 -7.64 -5.93 8.06
CA ASP A 221 -6.97 -5.20 6.98
C ASP A 221 -6.68 -3.74 7.37
N ALA A 222 -7.68 -3.03 7.92
CA ALA A 222 -7.53 -1.65 8.37
C ALA A 222 -6.47 -1.50 9.47
N ARG A 223 -6.41 -2.42 10.43
CA ARG A 223 -5.37 -2.46 11.47
C ARG A 223 -3.98 -2.66 10.86
N VAL A 224 -3.84 -3.55 9.87
CA VAL A 224 -2.55 -3.75 9.18
C VAL A 224 -2.14 -2.49 8.40
N ARG A 225 -3.07 -1.82 7.71
CA ARG A 225 -2.79 -0.54 7.04
C ARG A 225 -2.37 0.55 8.03
N ARG A 226 -3.05 0.66 9.17
CA ARG A 226 -2.62 1.60 10.22
C ARG A 226 -1.26 1.25 10.80
N ALA A 227 -1.00 -0.04 11.05
CA ALA A 227 0.31 -0.51 11.53
C ALA A 227 1.41 -0.20 10.52
N ARG A 228 1.14 -0.35 9.22
CA ARG A 228 2.05 0.04 8.14
C ARG A 228 2.43 1.52 8.23
N ALA A 229 1.46 2.41 8.38
CA ALA A 229 1.70 3.85 8.55
C ALA A 229 2.53 4.16 9.82
N LEU A 230 2.28 3.46 10.93
CA LEU A 230 3.07 3.60 12.16
C LEU A 230 4.51 3.10 11.98
N LEU A 231 4.71 1.96 11.30
CA LEU A 231 6.02 1.41 10.99
C LEU A 231 6.80 2.34 10.05
N ASP A 232 6.12 2.89 9.05
CA ASP A 232 6.64 3.95 8.20
C ASP A 232 7.07 5.12 9.08
N ALA A 233 6.27 5.59 10.04
CA ALA A 233 6.67 6.64 11.00
C ALA A 233 7.79 6.24 11.99
N GLY A 234 8.28 5.00 11.95
CA GLY A 234 9.38 4.53 12.80
C GLY A 234 8.96 3.95 14.14
N VAL A 235 7.66 3.81 14.41
CA VAL A 235 7.11 3.20 15.63
C VAL A 235 7.51 1.72 15.69
N PRO A 236 8.06 1.21 16.81
CA PRO A 236 8.45 -0.19 16.92
C PRO A 236 7.26 -1.15 16.73
N PRO A 237 7.45 -2.35 16.13
CA PRO A 237 6.34 -3.28 15.85
C PRO A 237 5.50 -3.66 17.07
N ALA A 238 6.11 -3.80 18.26
CA ALA A 238 5.37 -4.12 19.49
C ALA A 238 4.39 -3.02 19.90
N ARG A 239 4.83 -1.76 19.80
CA ARG A 239 3.99 -0.60 20.08
C ARG A 239 2.92 -0.42 19.00
N ALA A 240 3.29 -0.57 17.73
CA ALA A 240 2.33 -0.52 16.64
C ALA A 240 1.23 -1.59 16.78
N ALA A 241 1.56 -2.80 17.26
CA ALA A 241 0.58 -3.86 17.49
C ALA A 241 -0.51 -3.44 18.48
N THR A 242 -0.11 -2.91 19.64
CA THR A 242 -1.05 -2.49 20.69
C THR A 242 -1.86 -1.27 20.28
N GLU A 243 -1.24 -0.28 19.63
CA GLU A 243 -1.93 0.94 19.16
C GLU A 243 -3.06 0.65 18.17
N VAL A 244 -2.91 -0.37 17.31
CA VAL A 244 -3.95 -0.73 16.34
C VAL A 244 -4.91 -1.81 16.83
N GLY A 245 -4.74 -2.34 18.06
CA GLY A 245 -5.64 -3.34 18.62
C GLY A 245 -5.32 -4.80 18.30
N PHE A 246 -4.07 -5.12 17.94
CA PHE A 246 -3.59 -6.51 18.06
C PHE A 246 -3.18 -6.79 19.50
N THR A 247 -3.42 -8.02 19.95
CA THR A 247 -3.11 -8.48 21.31
C THR A 247 -1.64 -8.32 21.66
N ASP A 248 -0.75 -8.62 20.71
CA ASP A 248 0.68 -8.59 20.88
C ASP A 248 1.41 -8.50 19.52
N GLN A 249 2.73 -8.35 19.56
CA GLN A 249 3.56 -8.33 18.35
C GLN A 249 3.47 -9.63 17.52
N PRO A 250 3.51 -10.85 18.10
CA PRO A 250 3.27 -12.07 17.34
C PRO A 250 1.95 -12.07 16.55
N HIS A 251 0.88 -11.53 17.12
CA HIS A 251 -0.42 -11.40 16.48
C HIS A 251 -0.35 -10.45 15.29
N LEU A 252 0.26 -9.26 15.45
CA LEU A 252 0.56 -8.37 14.33
C LEU A 252 1.43 -9.07 13.27
N ASN A 253 2.52 -9.73 13.65
CA ASN A 253 3.44 -10.42 12.72
C ASN A 253 2.68 -11.40 11.82
N ARG A 254 1.76 -12.20 12.39
CA ARG A 254 0.96 -13.17 11.63
C ARG A 254 0.09 -12.48 10.58
N HIS A 255 -0.67 -11.45 10.95
CA HIS A 255 -1.59 -10.77 10.02
C HIS A 255 -0.84 -9.89 9.02
N PHE A 256 0.14 -9.12 9.48
CA PHE A 256 0.95 -8.26 8.65
C PHE A 256 1.68 -9.09 7.59
N THR A 257 2.29 -10.22 7.96
CA THR A 257 2.95 -11.09 6.98
C THR A 257 1.94 -11.65 5.99
N ARG A 258 0.76 -12.12 6.44
CA ARG A 258 -0.30 -12.65 5.57
C ARG A 258 -0.91 -11.63 4.59
N ILE A 259 -0.82 -10.35 4.89
CA ILE A 259 -1.39 -9.28 4.04
C ILE A 259 -0.30 -8.59 3.20
N ILE A 260 0.84 -8.24 3.80
CA ILE A 260 1.92 -7.45 3.16
C ILE A 260 2.97 -8.35 2.48
N GLY A 261 3.03 -9.64 2.85
CA GLY A 261 3.96 -10.60 2.26
C GLY A 261 5.32 -10.68 2.97
N VAL A 262 5.66 -9.70 3.81
CA VAL A 262 6.87 -9.67 4.65
C VAL A 262 6.55 -9.40 6.12
N PRO A 263 7.39 -9.81 7.09
CA PRO A 263 7.22 -9.45 8.49
C PRO A 263 7.41 -7.94 8.75
N PRO A 264 6.73 -7.34 9.75
CA PRO A 264 6.77 -5.91 10.01
C PRO A 264 8.16 -5.40 10.39
N GLY A 265 8.98 -6.23 11.06
CA GLY A 265 10.38 -5.90 11.34
C GLY A 265 11.24 -5.81 10.08
N ALA A 266 11.02 -6.69 9.10
CA ALA A 266 11.73 -6.62 7.82
C ALA A 266 11.26 -5.41 7.00
N TYR A 267 9.94 -5.18 6.98
CA TYR A 267 9.34 -4.00 6.36
C TYR A 267 9.93 -2.69 6.90
N GLN A 268 9.98 -2.53 8.22
CA GLN A 268 10.47 -1.29 8.84
C GLN A 268 11.96 -1.04 8.60
N ARG A 269 12.80 -2.08 8.52
CA ARG A 269 14.22 -1.92 8.18
C ARG A 269 14.41 -1.30 6.80
N GLU A 270 13.70 -1.81 5.80
CA GLU A 270 13.73 -1.26 4.43
C GLU A 270 13.28 0.22 4.37
N ARG A 271 12.38 0.63 5.28
CA ARG A 271 11.99 2.05 5.42
C ARG A 271 13.07 2.92 6.05
N ARG A 272 13.82 2.39 7.02
CA ARG A 272 14.93 3.11 7.64
C ARG A 272 16.09 3.27 6.67
N ASP A 273 16.42 2.22 5.92
CA ASP A 273 17.54 2.24 4.96
C ASP A 273 17.27 3.26 3.83
N ALA A 274 16.03 3.34 3.36
CA ALA A 274 15.59 4.37 2.40
C ALA A 274 15.66 5.81 2.94
N ARG A 275 15.58 6.00 4.27
CA ARG A 275 15.69 7.32 4.92
C ARG A 275 17.12 7.73 5.21
N ILE A 276 17.96 6.79 5.66
CA ILE A 276 19.37 7.04 6.03
C ILE A 276 20.20 7.35 4.78
N SER A 277 19.85 6.77 3.64
CA SER A 277 20.54 7.02 2.35
C SER A 277 20.16 8.35 1.68
N ARG A 278 19.56 9.31 2.41
CA ARG A 278 19.41 10.71 1.95
C ARG A 278 20.77 11.39 2.06
N PRO A 279 21.33 11.97 0.98
CA PRO A 279 22.43 12.92 1.15
C PRO A 279 21.93 14.05 2.06
N GLY A 280 22.72 14.40 3.08
CA GLY A 280 22.36 15.37 4.11
C GLY A 280 21.87 16.68 3.49
N GLY A 281 20.61 17.02 3.77
CA GLY A 281 20.12 18.40 3.68
C GLY A 281 20.44 19.06 5.00
N ASP A 282 21.39 19.99 4.95
CA ASP A 282 21.67 21.11 5.84
C ASP A 282 21.12 20.99 7.27
N GLN A 283 22.01 20.61 8.19
CA GLN A 283 21.86 21.07 9.57
C GLN A 283 22.08 22.58 9.56
N GLU A 284 20.98 23.35 9.58
CA GLU A 284 21.03 24.73 10.05
C GLU A 284 21.54 24.73 11.49
N THR A 285 22.85 24.98 11.65
CA THR A 285 23.41 25.50 12.89
C THR A 285 22.69 26.81 13.23
N PRO A 286 22.07 26.95 14.41
CA PRO A 286 21.59 28.25 14.85
C PRO A 286 22.81 29.12 15.14
N THR A 287 23.11 30.07 14.24
CA THR A 287 24.02 31.16 14.55
C THR A 287 23.42 31.97 15.68
N ALA A 288 24.03 31.87 16.86
CA ALA A 288 23.77 32.71 18.00
C ALA A 288 24.12 34.17 17.64
N ALA A 289 23.11 35.02 17.49
CA ALA A 289 23.28 36.46 17.47
C ALA A 289 23.51 36.95 18.91
N ALA A 290 24.76 37.27 19.24
CA ALA A 290 25.09 38.06 20.42
C ALA A 290 25.13 39.56 20.05
N PRO A 291 24.47 40.45 20.81
CA PRO A 291 24.59 41.88 20.56
C PRO A 291 25.90 42.41 21.14
N ARG A 292 26.72 43.06 20.29
CA ARG A 292 27.87 43.83 20.76
C ARG A 292 27.38 45.08 21.50
N ARG A 293 27.50 45.08 22.83
CA ARG A 293 27.60 46.33 23.62
C ARG A 293 29.08 46.70 23.69
N ASN A 294 29.45 47.83 23.10
CA ASN A 294 30.69 48.53 23.46
C ASN A 294 30.30 49.81 24.21
N VAL A 295 30.68 49.86 25.48
CA VAL A 295 30.72 51.06 26.33
C VAL A 295 32.19 51.28 26.68
N GLN A 296 32.70 52.47 26.36
CA GLN A 296 33.75 53.22 27.07
C GLN A 296 33.88 54.56 26.33
N ASP A 297 33.25 55.64 26.82
CA ASP A 297 33.71 56.57 27.87
C ASP A 297 34.88 57.48 27.48
N GLY A 298 34.53 58.74 27.17
CA GLY A 298 34.98 59.91 27.95
C GLY A 298 36.18 60.72 27.47
N ARG A 299 35.92 61.95 26.97
CA ARG A 299 36.22 63.22 27.68
C ARG A 299 35.73 64.47 26.92
N PRO A 300 35.45 65.60 27.61
CA PRO A 300 34.87 66.81 27.03
C PRO A 300 35.92 67.87 26.68
N ALA A 301 35.57 68.80 25.79
CA ALA A 301 36.34 70.03 25.52
C ALA A 301 35.68 71.23 26.22
N PRO A 302 36.44 72.17 26.82
CA PRO A 302 35.89 73.43 27.31
C PRO A 302 36.07 74.58 26.31
N ALA A 303 35.07 75.48 26.33
CA ALA A 303 35.00 76.87 25.87
C ALA A 303 35.43 77.20 24.43
#